data_AF-A0A414UPW3-F1
#
_entry.id   AF-A0A414UPW3-F1
#
_cell.length_a   1.000
_cell.length_b   1.000
_cell.length_c   1.000
_cell.angle_alpha   90.00
_cell.angle_beta   90.00
_cell.angle_gamma   90.00
#
_symmetry.space_group_name_H-M   'P 1'
#
loop_
_entity.id
_entity.type
_entity.pdbx_description
1 polymer ?
#
loop_
_entity_poly.entity_id
_entity_poly.type
_entity_poly.pdbx_seq_one_letter_code
_entity_poly.pdbx_strand_id
1 'polypeptide(L)'
;VQDRWMDRDCVEAFFRKKWEYDVLLQDGADADLLSVLLAVAVDTCSRRSTTIHRFGRREYTTAELRAQFSKLTMSHIQYVLYSLGQTTTRIHNIRAYLLTSLYNAPDTMTFYYSWKVYEDLGYQPVSNFGNNDKSDPFRISEHRFFARSAERKQYVWR
;
A
#
# COMPACT_ATOMS: atom_id res chain seq x y z
N VAL A 1 9.44 -30.14 -7.32
CA VAL A 1 8.25 -29.33 -7.01
C VAL A 1 8.33 -28.09 -7.89
N GLN A 2 7.59 -28.08 -9.00
CA GLN A 2 7.53 -26.93 -9.90
C GLN A 2 7.08 -25.71 -9.08
N ASP A 3 7.84 -24.61 -9.16
CA ASP A 3 7.57 -23.40 -8.40
C ASP A 3 6.21 -22.85 -8.87
N ARG A 4 5.12 -23.14 -8.11
CA ARG A 4 3.72 -22.80 -8.47
C ARG A 4 3.53 -21.32 -8.82
N TRP A 5 4.47 -20.50 -8.39
CA TRP A 5 4.57 -19.09 -8.67
C TRP A 5 5.13 -18.74 -10.06
N MET A 6 5.40 -19.71 -10.95
CA MET A 6 5.85 -19.45 -12.33
C MET A 6 4.70 -19.46 -13.33
N ASP A 7 3.57 -20.07 -12.98
CA ASP A 7 2.36 -20.04 -13.80
C ASP A 7 1.51 -18.83 -13.41
N ARG A 8 1.38 -17.90 -14.36
CA ARG A 8 0.68 -16.64 -14.18
C ARG A 8 -0.80 -16.87 -13.84
N ASP A 9 -1.44 -17.85 -14.46
CA ASP A 9 -2.87 -18.14 -14.27
C ASP A 9 -3.11 -18.74 -12.88
N CYS A 10 -2.20 -19.60 -12.42
CA CYS A 10 -2.24 -20.13 -11.06
C CYS A 10 -2.05 -19.02 -10.00
N VAL A 11 -1.12 -18.09 -10.23
CA VAL A 11 -0.88 -16.95 -9.32
C VAL A 11 -2.08 -16.00 -9.31
N GLU A 12 -2.68 -15.74 -10.47
CA GLU A 12 -3.89 -14.93 -10.58
C GLU A 12 -5.06 -15.57 -9.83
N ALA A 13 -5.34 -16.84 -10.06
CA ALA A 13 -6.39 -17.58 -9.36
C ALA A 13 -6.19 -17.58 -7.83
N PHE A 14 -4.93 -17.70 -7.39
CA PHE A 14 -4.58 -17.62 -5.97
C PHE A 14 -4.97 -16.26 -5.37
N PHE A 15 -4.57 -15.15 -6.01
CA PHE A 15 -4.90 -13.81 -5.51
C PHE A 15 -6.38 -13.48 -5.64
N ARG A 16 -7.04 -13.85 -6.75
CA ARG A 16 -8.49 -13.66 -6.92
C ARG A 16 -9.28 -14.30 -5.79
N LYS A 17 -8.93 -15.54 -5.44
CA LYS A 17 -9.57 -16.26 -4.33
C LYS A 17 -9.28 -15.60 -2.99
N LYS A 18 -8.02 -15.23 -2.73
CA LYS A 18 -7.59 -14.70 -1.43
C LYS A 18 -8.11 -13.28 -1.15
N TRP A 19 -8.25 -12.48 -2.19
CA TRP A 19 -8.74 -11.12 -2.11
C TRP A 19 -10.26 -11.03 -2.20
N GLU A 20 -10.93 -12.17 -2.43
CA GLU A 20 -12.38 -12.24 -2.66
C GLU A 20 -12.80 -11.25 -3.75
N TYR A 21 -12.10 -11.35 -4.90
CA TYR A 21 -12.18 -10.38 -5.99
C TYR A 21 -13.62 -10.09 -6.43
N ASP A 22 -14.46 -11.13 -6.52
CA ASP A 22 -15.84 -10.99 -6.95
C ASP A 22 -16.70 -10.26 -5.91
N VAL A 23 -16.42 -10.44 -4.62
CA VAL A 23 -17.10 -9.73 -3.51
C VAL A 23 -16.74 -8.25 -3.56
N LEU A 24 -15.47 -7.91 -3.78
CA LEU A 24 -15.04 -6.52 -3.92
C LEU A 24 -15.75 -5.80 -5.07
N LEU A 25 -15.94 -6.48 -6.21
CA LEU A 25 -16.69 -5.91 -7.32
C LEU A 25 -18.17 -5.70 -6.99
N GLN A 26 -18.79 -6.64 -6.28
CA GLN A 26 -20.18 -6.51 -5.82
C GLN A 26 -20.37 -5.35 -4.84
N ASP A 27 -19.38 -5.13 -3.96
CA ASP A 27 -19.35 -4.01 -3.01
C ASP A 27 -19.08 -2.63 -3.67
N GLY A 28 -18.94 -2.59 -5.00
CA GLY A 28 -18.77 -1.35 -5.75
C GLY A 28 -17.32 -0.84 -5.82
N ALA A 29 -16.33 -1.72 -5.62
CA ALA A 29 -14.94 -1.37 -5.91
C ALA A 29 -14.76 -0.99 -7.38
N ASP A 30 -13.86 -0.05 -7.63
CA ASP A 30 -13.45 0.32 -8.99
C ASP A 30 -12.82 -0.90 -9.69
N ALA A 31 -13.53 -1.43 -10.68
CA ALA A 31 -13.14 -2.64 -11.41
C ALA A 31 -11.82 -2.45 -12.17
N ASP A 32 -11.60 -1.28 -12.75
CA ASP A 32 -10.39 -0.98 -13.50
C ASP A 32 -9.20 -0.93 -12.54
N LEU A 33 -9.34 -0.23 -11.42
CA LEU A 33 -8.28 -0.12 -10.42
C LEU A 33 -7.96 -1.47 -9.76
N LEU A 34 -8.99 -2.24 -9.41
CA LEU A 34 -8.85 -3.57 -8.82
C LEU A 34 -8.15 -4.55 -9.78
N SER A 35 -8.49 -4.50 -11.08
CA SER A 35 -7.84 -5.31 -12.10
C SER A 35 -6.35 -4.95 -12.25
N VAL A 36 -6.01 -3.66 -12.17
CA VAL A 36 -4.63 -3.17 -12.22
C VAL A 36 -3.84 -3.63 -10.98
N LEU A 37 -4.42 -3.57 -9.79
CA LEU A 37 -3.79 -4.07 -8.56
C LEU A 37 -3.47 -5.57 -8.68
N LEU A 38 -4.43 -6.36 -9.17
CA LEU A 38 -4.25 -7.79 -9.39
C LEU A 38 -3.14 -8.05 -10.41
N ALA A 39 -3.17 -7.38 -11.56
CA ALA A 39 -2.16 -7.52 -12.59
C ALA A 39 -0.75 -7.17 -12.10
N VAL A 40 -0.61 -6.14 -11.27
CA VAL A 40 0.67 -5.73 -10.67
C VAL A 40 1.18 -6.78 -9.69
N ALA A 41 0.31 -7.34 -8.84
CA ALA A 41 0.68 -8.41 -7.91
C ALA A 41 1.10 -9.69 -8.66
N VAL A 42 0.30 -10.10 -9.64
CA VAL A 42 0.57 -11.28 -10.47
C VAL A 42 1.88 -11.12 -11.24
N ASP A 43 2.10 -10.00 -11.93
CA ASP A 43 3.33 -9.76 -12.70
C ASP A 43 4.59 -9.76 -11.81
N THR A 44 4.45 -9.25 -10.59
CA THR A 44 5.55 -9.20 -9.62
C THR A 44 5.88 -10.59 -9.08
N CYS A 45 4.85 -11.33 -8.67
CA CYS A 45 5.00 -12.65 -8.08
C CYS A 45 5.35 -13.74 -9.09
N SER A 46 5.00 -13.56 -10.38
CA SER A 46 5.26 -14.54 -11.44
C SER A 46 6.72 -14.58 -11.93
N ARG A 47 7.56 -13.64 -11.48
CA ARG A 47 8.98 -13.58 -11.86
C ARG A 47 9.83 -14.56 -11.07
N ARG A 48 11.07 -14.79 -11.52
CA ARG A 48 12.04 -15.61 -10.76
C ARG A 48 12.21 -15.07 -9.35
N SER A 49 12.26 -15.97 -8.36
CA SER A 49 12.38 -15.63 -6.94
C SER A 49 13.56 -14.68 -6.63
N THR A 50 14.67 -14.82 -7.36
CA THR A 50 15.89 -14.00 -7.26
C THR A 50 15.80 -12.64 -7.97
N THR A 51 14.70 -12.34 -8.67
CA THR A 51 14.53 -11.07 -9.37
C THR A 51 14.39 -9.95 -8.34
N ILE A 52 15.23 -8.93 -8.47
CA ILE A 52 15.25 -7.74 -7.63
C ILE A 52 14.32 -6.68 -8.22
N HIS A 53 13.42 -6.17 -7.39
CA HIS A 53 12.52 -5.06 -7.69
C HIS A 53 12.96 -3.86 -6.88
N ARG A 54 13.14 -2.72 -7.56
CA ARG A 54 13.50 -1.46 -6.90
C ARG A 54 12.35 -0.48 -6.99
N PHE A 55 11.79 -0.12 -5.84
CA PHE A 55 10.82 0.94 -5.71
C PHE A 55 11.10 1.76 -4.44
N GLY A 56 10.94 3.08 -4.55
CA GLY A 56 11.40 4.01 -3.51
C GLY A 56 12.93 3.98 -3.37
N ARG A 57 13.41 3.81 -2.13
CA ARG A 57 14.85 3.74 -1.77
C ARG A 57 15.29 2.33 -1.34
N ARG A 58 14.46 1.31 -1.59
CA ARG A 58 14.72 -0.07 -1.16
C ARG A 58 14.66 -1.03 -2.35
N GLU A 59 15.38 -2.12 -2.19
CA GLU A 59 15.39 -3.25 -3.11
C GLU A 59 14.71 -4.43 -2.43
N TYR A 60 13.87 -5.12 -3.18
CA TYR A 60 13.08 -6.24 -2.71
C TYR A 60 13.26 -7.42 -3.65
N THR A 61 13.50 -8.58 -3.09
CA THR A 61 13.49 -9.82 -3.86
C THR A 61 12.05 -10.25 -4.14
N THR A 62 11.84 -10.99 -5.23
CA THR A 62 10.52 -11.55 -5.52
C THR A 62 10.06 -12.51 -4.43
N ALA A 63 10.98 -13.23 -3.77
CA ALA A 63 10.69 -14.05 -2.61
C ALA A 63 10.03 -13.27 -1.46
N GLU A 64 10.62 -12.12 -1.09
CA GLU A 64 10.09 -11.25 -0.04
C GLU A 64 8.73 -10.68 -0.42
N LEU A 65 8.56 -10.23 -1.67
CA LEU A 65 7.29 -9.72 -2.15
C LEU A 65 6.20 -10.79 -2.15
N ARG A 66 6.52 -12.03 -2.54
CA ARG A 66 5.59 -13.17 -2.45
C ARG A 66 5.18 -13.43 -1.01
N ALA A 67 6.11 -13.44 -0.07
CA ALA A 67 5.81 -13.66 1.35
C ALA A 67 4.90 -12.57 1.91
N GLN A 68 5.15 -11.31 1.55
CA GLN A 68 4.34 -10.19 2.00
C GLN A 68 2.97 -10.16 1.32
N PHE A 69 2.89 -10.32 -0.01
CA PHE A 69 1.62 -10.33 -0.73
C PHE A 69 0.75 -11.54 -0.36
N SER A 70 1.37 -12.64 0.07
CA SER A 70 0.65 -13.79 0.64
C SER A 70 -0.04 -13.48 1.98
N LYS A 71 0.17 -12.30 2.58
CA LYS A 71 -0.60 -11.86 3.77
C LYS A 71 -1.83 -11.03 3.40
N LEU A 72 -1.93 -10.54 2.16
CA LEU A 72 -3.02 -9.68 1.72
C LEU A 72 -4.35 -10.44 1.73
N THR A 73 -5.37 -9.76 2.23
CA THR A 73 -6.77 -10.23 2.29
C THR A 73 -7.66 -9.17 1.67
N MET A 74 -8.96 -9.46 1.52
CA MET A 74 -9.96 -8.50 1.04
C MET A 74 -9.84 -7.12 1.73
N SER A 75 -9.77 -7.09 3.06
CA SER A 75 -9.68 -5.84 3.84
C SER A 75 -8.43 -5.01 3.52
N HIS A 76 -7.29 -5.65 3.27
CA HIS A 76 -6.08 -4.95 2.86
C HIS A 76 -6.23 -4.31 1.48
N ILE A 77 -6.94 -4.96 0.56
CA ILE A 77 -7.21 -4.42 -0.77
C ILE A 77 -8.18 -3.24 -0.70
N GLN A 78 -9.25 -3.36 0.10
CA GLN A 78 -10.16 -2.23 0.37
C GLN A 78 -9.41 -1.02 0.93
N TYR A 79 -8.51 -1.24 1.89
CA TYR A 79 -7.66 -0.19 2.44
C TYR A 79 -6.77 0.48 1.38
N VAL A 80 -6.17 -0.29 0.47
CA VAL A 80 -5.34 0.24 -0.62
C VAL A 80 -6.19 1.06 -1.61
N LEU A 81 -7.35 0.54 -2.02
CA LEU A 81 -8.30 1.24 -2.90
C LEU A 81 -8.75 2.57 -2.29
N TYR A 82 -9.12 2.55 -1.01
CA TYR A 82 -9.48 3.76 -0.27
C TYR A 82 -8.33 4.77 -0.24
N SER A 83 -7.12 4.32 0.08
CA SER A 83 -5.93 5.18 0.16
C SER A 83 -5.58 5.82 -1.18
N LEU A 84 -5.79 5.10 -2.29
CA LEU A 84 -5.62 5.63 -3.63
C LEU A 84 -6.62 6.74 -3.94
N GLY A 85 -7.89 6.56 -3.59
CA GLY A 85 -8.93 7.58 -3.78
C GLY A 85 -8.71 8.86 -2.98
N GLN A 86 -8.06 8.78 -1.82
CA GLN A 86 -7.71 9.94 -0.99
C GLN A 86 -6.42 10.66 -1.42
N THR A 87 -5.67 10.09 -2.37
CA THR A 87 -4.38 10.66 -2.77
C THR A 87 -4.61 11.87 -3.68
N THR A 88 -4.41 13.07 -3.15
CA THR A 88 -4.56 14.34 -3.88
C THR A 88 -3.29 14.78 -4.63
N THR A 89 -2.19 14.05 -4.46
CA THR A 89 -0.89 14.38 -5.08
C THR A 89 -0.68 13.63 -6.39
N ARG A 90 0.00 14.29 -7.34
CA ARG A 90 0.30 13.69 -8.64
C ARG A 90 1.29 12.53 -8.51
N ILE A 91 0.83 11.32 -8.82
CA ILE A 91 1.67 10.11 -8.82
C ILE A 91 2.45 10.05 -10.14
N HIS A 92 3.77 10.21 -10.08
CA HIS A 92 4.65 10.20 -11.26
C HIS A 92 5.02 8.79 -11.71
N ASN A 93 5.09 7.84 -10.76
CA ASN A 93 5.34 6.43 -11.03
C ASN A 93 4.25 5.59 -10.36
N ILE A 94 3.16 5.40 -11.11
CA ILE A 94 1.97 4.71 -10.59
C ILE A 94 2.28 3.28 -10.17
N ARG A 95 3.10 2.54 -10.94
CA ARG A 95 3.43 1.16 -10.62
C ARG A 95 4.22 1.03 -9.31
N ALA A 96 5.22 1.88 -9.11
CA ALA A 96 6.00 1.88 -7.86
C ALA A 96 5.13 2.25 -6.65
N TYR A 97 4.18 3.16 -6.83
CA TYR A 97 3.22 3.51 -5.79
C TYR A 97 2.34 2.32 -5.42
N LEU A 98 1.71 1.66 -6.40
CA LEU A 98 0.86 0.48 -6.16
C LEU A 98 1.61 -0.65 -5.46
N LEU A 99 2.84 -0.95 -5.88
CA LEU A 99 3.67 -1.97 -5.24
C LEU A 99 4.01 -1.60 -3.78
N THR A 100 4.34 -0.34 -3.53
CA THR A 100 4.59 0.15 -2.18
C THR A 100 3.33 0.05 -1.32
N SER A 101 2.17 0.40 -1.90
CA SER A 101 0.89 0.33 -1.20
C SER A 101 0.52 -1.09 -0.81
N LEU A 102 0.59 -2.03 -1.76
CA LEU A 102 0.33 -3.44 -1.52
C LEU A 102 1.31 -4.05 -0.50
N TYR A 103 2.59 -3.69 -0.56
CA TYR A 103 3.60 -4.21 0.36
C TYR A 103 3.35 -3.76 1.80
N ASN A 104 3.01 -2.48 1.99
CA ASN A 104 2.82 -1.87 3.30
C ASN A 104 1.43 -2.17 3.91
N ALA A 105 0.44 -2.53 3.09
CA ALA A 105 -0.95 -2.68 3.56
C ALA A 105 -1.12 -3.59 4.79
N PRO A 106 -0.49 -4.78 4.89
CA PRO A 106 -0.60 -5.62 6.08
C PRO A 106 -0.08 -4.97 7.36
N ASP A 107 0.93 -4.11 7.24
CA ASP A 107 1.60 -3.50 8.38
C ASP A 107 0.94 -2.17 8.78
N THR A 108 0.33 -1.45 7.84
CA THR A 108 -0.23 -0.11 8.09
C THR A 108 -1.75 -0.07 8.28
N MET A 109 -2.49 -1.09 7.81
CA MET A 109 -3.95 -1.11 7.84
C MET A 109 -4.52 -0.99 9.27
N THR A 110 -4.02 -1.77 10.22
CA THR A 110 -4.49 -1.76 11.61
C THR A 110 -4.35 -0.38 12.23
N PHE A 111 -3.18 0.24 12.06
CA PHE A 111 -2.92 1.58 12.57
C PHE A 111 -3.83 2.62 11.92
N TYR A 112 -4.06 2.51 10.62
CA TYR A 112 -4.92 3.42 9.88
C TYR A 112 -6.38 3.40 10.37
N TYR A 113 -6.95 2.21 10.60
CA TYR A 113 -8.33 2.13 11.09
C TYR A 113 -8.47 2.56 12.54
N SER A 114 -7.49 2.28 13.41
CA SER A 114 -7.47 2.84 14.76
C SER A 114 -7.48 4.37 14.72
N TRP A 115 -6.67 4.98 13.84
CA TRP A 115 -6.64 6.42 13.64
C TRP A 115 -7.99 6.99 13.19
N LYS A 116 -8.63 6.36 12.19
CA LYS A 116 -9.96 6.78 11.71
C LYS A 116 -11.01 6.79 12.80
N VAL A 117 -11.03 5.76 13.67
CA VAL A 117 -11.98 5.71 14.79
C VAL A 117 -11.76 6.89 15.75
N TYR A 118 -10.51 7.27 16.02
CA TYR A 118 -10.24 8.46 16.84
C TYR A 118 -10.74 9.74 16.18
N GLU A 119 -10.52 9.90 14.87
CA GLU A 119 -11.02 11.04 14.10
C GLU A 119 -12.55 11.14 14.16
N ASP A 120 -13.26 10.02 13.97
CA ASP A 120 -14.73 9.94 14.05
C ASP A 120 -15.27 10.25 15.47
N LEU A 121 -14.50 9.91 16.50
CA LEU A 121 -14.79 10.25 17.90
C LEU A 121 -14.47 11.72 18.25
N GLY A 122 -14.00 12.51 17.27
CA GLY A 122 -13.66 13.92 17.44
C GLY A 122 -12.29 14.15 18.09
N TYR A 123 -11.46 13.11 18.22
CA TYR A 123 -10.07 13.25 18.66
C TYR A 123 -9.23 13.85 17.53
N GLN A 124 -9.07 15.17 17.56
CA GLN A 124 -8.09 15.84 16.69
C GLN A 124 -6.69 15.63 17.29
N PRO A 125 -5.67 15.23 16.49
CA PRO A 125 -4.29 15.38 16.93
C PRO A 125 -4.07 16.84 17.28
N VAL A 126 -3.70 17.13 18.53
CA VAL A 126 -3.19 18.44 18.90
C VAL A 126 -1.91 18.66 18.09
N SER A 127 -2.00 19.44 17.01
CA SER A 127 -0.83 19.91 16.27
C SER A 127 -0.10 20.94 17.13
N ASN A 128 0.63 20.48 18.15
CA ASN A 128 1.49 21.31 18.96
C ASN A 128 2.72 21.71 18.12
N PHE A 129 2.56 22.76 17.32
CA PHE A 129 3.67 23.45 16.65
C PHE A 129 4.57 24.24 17.62
N GLY A 130 4.34 24.18 18.94
CA GLY A 130 5.00 25.04 19.92
C GLY A 130 5.73 24.37 21.09
N ASN A 131 5.51 23.10 21.42
CA ASN A 131 6.01 22.56 22.70
C ASN A 131 6.97 21.37 22.49
N ASN A 132 8.19 21.53 23.01
CA ASN A 132 9.28 20.55 23.01
C ASN A 132 9.04 19.38 23.99
N ASP A 133 7.78 19.00 24.19
CA ASP A 133 7.44 17.92 25.11
C ASP A 133 7.67 16.58 24.40
N LYS A 134 8.71 15.86 24.81
CA LYS A 134 9.15 14.58 24.22
C LYS A 134 8.25 13.41 24.60
N SER A 135 7.17 13.68 25.34
CA SER A 135 6.29 12.69 25.96
C SER A 135 5.07 12.34 25.12
N ASP A 136 4.84 12.98 23.96
CA ASP A 136 3.69 12.68 23.09
C ASP A 136 3.90 11.38 22.27
N PRO A 137 3.21 10.28 22.60
CA PRO A 137 3.32 9.03 21.86
C PRO A 137 2.65 9.09 20.47
N PHE A 138 1.91 10.16 20.17
CA PHE A 138 1.12 10.33 18.94
C PHE A 138 1.73 11.31 17.93
N ARG A 139 3.02 11.66 18.05
CA ARG A 139 3.80 12.40 17.02
C ARG A 139 3.95 11.58 15.73
N ILE A 140 2.87 11.44 14.98
CA ILE A 140 2.87 10.89 13.64
C ILE A 140 2.54 12.05 12.71
N SER A 141 3.60 12.73 12.30
CA SER A 141 3.57 13.73 11.23
C SER A 141 2.83 13.15 10.03
N GLU A 142 1.66 13.74 9.74
CA GLU A 142 0.97 13.81 8.45
C GLU A 142 1.28 12.67 7.47
N HIS A 143 0.35 11.72 7.28
CA HIS A 143 0.12 11.01 6.01
C HIS A 143 1.38 10.62 5.19
N ARG A 144 2.46 10.20 5.86
CA ARG A 144 3.74 9.80 5.25
C ARG A 144 3.88 8.30 5.08
N PHE A 145 2.79 7.55 5.19
CA PHE A 145 2.80 6.08 5.08
C PHE A 145 3.04 5.59 3.65
N PHE A 146 2.73 6.40 2.62
CA PHE A 146 2.95 6.03 1.21
C PHE A 146 3.91 6.94 0.43
N ALA A 147 4.34 8.07 0.98
CA ALA A 147 5.20 9.04 0.29
C ALA A 147 6.40 9.47 1.15
N ARG A 148 7.47 8.66 1.14
CA ARG A 148 8.83 9.18 1.35
C ARG A 148 9.69 8.87 0.13
N SER A 149 9.43 9.59 -0.95
CA SER A 149 10.44 9.85 -1.98
C SER A 149 10.17 11.18 -2.67
N ALA A 150 10.59 12.27 -2.03
CA ALA A 150 11.04 13.50 -2.64
C ALA A 150 11.43 14.48 -1.52
N GLU A 151 12.69 14.86 -1.48
CA GLU A 151 13.18 15.96 -0.66
C GLU A 151 12.39 17.24 -0.99
N ARG A 152 11.87 17.93 0.03
CA ARG A 152 11.49 19.33 -0.10
C ARG A 152 12.76 20.12 -0.41
N LYS A 153 13.02 20.38 -1.69
CA LYS A 153 13.81 21.56 -2.08
C LYS A 153 12.83 22.73 -2.13
N GLN A 154 12.89 23.52 -1.06
CA GLN A 154 12.24 24.81 -0.95
C GLN A 154 12.89 25.76 -1.96
N TYR A 155 12.26 25.95 -3.12
CA TYR A 155 12.61 27.07 -3.99
C TYR A 155 11.93 28.32 -3.42
N VAL A 156 12.75 29.13 -2.76
CA VAL A 156 12.45 30.51 -2.39
C VAL A 156 12.45 31.33 -3.68
N TRP A 157 11.32 31.91 -4.04
CA TRP A 157 11.27 32.92 -5.09
C TRP A 157 11.84 34.24 -4.55
N ARG A 158 12.85 34.77 -5.23
CA ARG A 158 13.19 36.20 -5.26
C ARG A 158 13.19 36.63 -6.70
#